data_AF-A0AAV3BPX0-F1
#
_entry.id   AF-A0AAV3BPX0-F1
#
_cell.length_a   1.000
_cell.length_b   1.000
_cell.length_c   1.000
_cell.angle_alpha   90.00
_cell.angle_beta   90.00
_cell.angle_gamma   90.00
#
_symmetry.space_group_name_H-M   'P 1'
#
loop_
_entity.id
_entity.type
_entity.pdbx_description
1 polymer ?
#
loop_
_entity_poly.entity_id
_entity_poly.type
_entity_poly.pdbx_seq_one_letter_code
_entity_poly.pdbx_strand_id
1 'polypeptide(L)' 'MKDYVIHKSFGKVGFKNGDLIRVDLLDGFKIKNIPELKNFNFYYEIKGHVDLAFRNGKKVERKVRYVRLFNKNKR' A
#
# COMPACT_ATOMS: atom_id res chain seq x y z
N MET A 1 3.22 15.83 1.87
CA MET A 1 3.47 14.54 2.55
C MET A 1 2.39 13.56 2.09
N LYS A 2 2.77 12.40 1.53
CA LYS A 2 1.79 11.43 1.00
C LYS A 2 0.90 10.88 2.13
N ASP A 3 -0.37 10.59 1.81
CA ASP A 3 -1.33 9.94 2.71
C ASP A 3 -1.12 8.42 2.84
N TYR A 4 -0.06 7.91 2.24
CA TYR A 4 0.28 6.50 2.25
C TYR A 4 1.78 6.30 2.12
N VAL A 5 2.26 5.14 2.55
CA VAL A 5 3.63 4.67 2.36
C VAL A 5 3.58 3.26 1.79
N ILE A 6 4.36 3.01 0.74
CA ILE A 6 4.50 1.67 0.16
C ILE A 6 5.88 1.14 0.53
N HIS A 7 5.91 0.02 1.23
CA HIS A 7 7.11 -0.72 1.58
C HIS A 7 7.27 -1.88 0.60
N LYS A 8 8.40 -1.85 -0.12
CA LYS A 8 8.79 -2.90 -1.08
C LYS A 8 9.87 -3.78 -0.48
N SER A 9 10.07 -4.97 -1.04
CA SER A 9 11.27 -5.76 -0.76
C SER A 9 12.52 -4.94 -1.08
N PHE A 10 13.55 -5.08 -0.23
CA PHE A 10 14.82 -4.37 -0.38
C PHE A 10 15.41 -4.59 -1.78
N GLY A 11 15.87 -3.51 -2.42
CA GLY A 11 16.50 -3.55 -3.76
C GLY A 11 15.54 -3.65 -4.96
N LYS A 12 14.21 -3.71 -4.77
CA LYS A 12 13.28 -3.76 -5.91
C LYS A 12 13.01 -2.38 -6.52
N VAL A 13 13.30 -2.24 -7.81
CA VAL A 13 12.88 -1.11 -8.65
C VAL A 13 11.54 -1.46 -9.32
N GLY A 14 10.51 -0.65 -9.10
CA GLY A 14 9.18 -0.86 -9.67
C GLY A 14 8.30 -1.88 -8.92
N PHE A 15 7.30 -2.41 -9.61
CA PHE A 15 6.40 -3.48 -9.15
C PHE A 15 6.28 -4.52 -10.24
N LYS A 16 6.32 -5.80 -9.87
CA LYS A 16 6.13 -6.94 -10.78
C LYS A 16 4.83 -7.68 -10.44
N ASN A 17 4.33 -8.42 -11.42
CA ASN A 17 3.20 -9.31 -11.23
C ASN A 17 3.55 -10.38 -10.17
N GLY A 18 2.68 -10.54 -9.17
CA GLY A 18 2.86 -11.43 -8.03
C GLY A 18 3.60 -10.80 -6.85
N ASP A 19 4.03 -9.53 -6.93
CA ASP A 19 4.74 -8.89 -5.82
C ASP A 19 3.82 -8.69 -4.61
N LEU A 20 4.28 -9.17 -3.45
CA LEU A 20 3.71 -8.85 -2.15
C LEU A 20 4.32 -7.53 -1.65
N ILE A 21 3.46 -6.54 -1.39
CA ILE A 21 3.87 -5.25 -0.84
C ILE A 21 3.11 -4.95 0.44
N ARG A 22 3.75 -4.18 1.32
CA ARG A 22 3.09 -3.59 2.47
C ARG A 22 2.72 -2.14 2.15
N VAL A 23 1.49 -1.77 2.43
CA VAL A 23 0.95 -0.43 2.24
C VAL A 23 0.43 0.07 3.59
N ASP A 24 0.99 1.18 4.03
CA ASP A 24 0.52 1.91 5.21
C ASP A 24 -0.38 3.04 4.71
N LEU A 25 -1.65 3.01 5.08
CA LEU A 25 -2.66 4.00 4.71
C LEU A 25 -2.91 4.91 5.91
N LEU A 26 -2.75 6.23 5.75
CA LEU A 26 -2.94 7.21 6.81
C LEU A 26 -4.30 7.88 6.68
N ASP A 27 -4.90 8.23 7.82
CA ASP A 27 -6.04 9.15 7.90
C ASP A 27 -7.24 8.75 6.99
N GLY A 28 -7.58 7.46 7.02
CA GLY A 28 -8.70 6.92 6.23
C GLY A 28 -8.44 6.82 4.71
N PHE A 29 -7.21 7.06 4.24
CA PHE A 29 -6.87 6.93 2.83
C PHE A 29 -7.15 5.52 2.30
N LYS A 30 -7.63 5.43 1.06
CA LYS A 30 -8.02 4.17 0.43
C LYS A 30 -6.96 3.71 -0.56
N ILE A 31 -6.57 2.44 -0.51
CA ILE A 31 -5.55 1.86 -1.40
C ILE A 31 -5.87 2.06 -2.90
N LYS A 32 -7.16 2.03 -3.27
CA LYS A 32 -7.62 2.24 -4.65
C LYS A 32 -7.26 3.63 -5.22
N ASN A 33 -6.99 4.60 -4.34
CA ASN A 33 -6.63 5.95 -4.70
C ASN A 33 -5.11 6.12 -4.90
N ILE A 34 -4.29 5.08 -4.65
CA ILE A 34 -2.84 5.12 -4.84
C ILE A 34 -2.52 5.16 -6.34
N PRO A 35 -1.92 6.25 -6.86
CA PRO A 35 -1.62 6.37 -8.28
C PRO A 35 -0.70 5.27 -8.81
N GLU A 36 0.31 4.88 -8.03
CA GLU A 36 1.31 3.87 -8.39
C GLU A 36 0.71 2.46 -8.58
N LEU A 37 -0.46 2.21 -7.99
CA LEU A 37 -1.15 0.92 -8.06
C LEU A 37 -2.30 0.92 -9.07
N LYS A 38 -2.58 2.03 -9.77
CA LYS A 38 -3.71 2.13 -10.72
C LYS A 38 -3.71 1.06 -11.82
N ASN A 39 -2.52 0.67 -12.27
CA ASN A 39 -2.32 -0.30 -13.34
C ASN A 39 -2.30 -1.77 -12.85
N PHE A 40 -2.47 -1.98 -11.55
CA PHE A 40 -2.47 -3.30 -10.94
C PHE A 40 -3.87 -3.62 -10.39
N ASN A 41 -4.25 -4.89 -10.51
CA ASN A 41 -5.20 -5.50 -9.60
C ASN A 41 -4.46 -5.85 -8.32
N PHE A 42 -5.15 -5.83 -7.19
CA PHE A 42 -4.55 -6.19 -5.92
C PHE A 42 -5.48 -7.12 -5.15
N TYR A 43 -4.88 -8.09 -4.48
CA TYR A 43 -5.57 -8.98 -3.55
C TYR A 43 -5.07 -8.69 -2.14
N TYR A 44 -5.99 -8.57 -1.18
CA TYR A 44 -5.63 -8.45 0.23
C TYR A 44 -5.23 -9.82 0.76
N GLU A 45 -3.93 -10.04 0.87
CA GLU A 45 -3.40 -11.31 1.37
C GLU A 45 -3.56 -11.41 2.88
N ILE A 46 -3.20 -10.33 3.59
CA ILE A 46 -3.29 -10.28 5.06
C ILE A 46 -3.80 -8.90 5.48
N LYS A 47 -4.86 -8.89 6.31
CA LYS A 47 -5.23 -7.71 7.09
C LYS A 47 -4.15 -7.53 8.15
N GLY A 48 -3.27 -6.54 7.96
CA GLY A 48 -2.32 -6.13 8.98
C GLY A 48 -3.04 -5.45 10.17
N HIS A 49 -2.27 -4.74 10.99
CA HIS A 49 -2.80 -4.02 12.15
C HIS A 49 -3.29 -2.61 11.81
N VAL A 50 -4.02 -2.03 12.77
CA VAL A 50 -4.38 -0.61 12.80
C VAL A 50 -3.71 -0.01 14.02
N ASP A 51 -3.01 1.10 13.85
CA ASP A 51 -2.29 1.79 14.92
C ASP A 51 -2.29 3.32 14.71
N LEU A 52 -1.54 4.04 15.54
CA LEU A 52 -1.40 5.49 15.46
C LEU A 52 -0.03 5.86 14.90
N ALA A 53 -0.02 6.69 13.86
CA ALA A 53 1.20 7.27 13.30
C ALA A 53 1.23 8.78 13.56
N PHE A 54 2.43 9.35 13.67
CA PHE A 54 2.58 10.79 13.74
C PHE A 54 2.65 11.38 12.34
N ARG A 55 1.79 12.37 12.08
CA ARG A 55 1.77 13.16 10.85
C ARG A 55 1.63 14.63 11.22
N ASN A 56 2.59 15.45 10.81
CA ASN A 56 2.62 16.90 11.10
C ASN A 56 2.36 17.22 12.59
N GLY A 57 2.97 16.45 13.51
CA GLY A 57 2.80 16.63 14.96
C GLY A 57 1.47 16.14 15.54
N LYS A 58 0.55 15.60 14.71
CA LYS A 58 -0.71 15.00 15.15
C LYS A 58 -0.66 13.48 15.06
N LYS A 59 -1.33 12.79 15.98
CA LYS A 59 -1.57 11.34 15.87
C LYS A 59 -2.72 11.11 14.90
N VAL A 60 -2.47 10.33 13.85
CA VAL A 60 -3.47 9.91 12.85
C VAL A 60 -3.54 8.40 12.82
N GLU A 61 -4.71 7.87 12.47
CA GLU A 61 -4.87 6.43 12.28
C GLU A 61 -4.04 5.95 11.08
N ARG A 62 -3.28 4.88 11.29
CA ARG A 62 -2.54 4.16 10.25
C ARG A 62 -3.11 2.76 10.12
N LYS A 63 -3.50 2.38 8.90
CA LYS A 63 -3.96 1.04 8.55
C LYS A 63 -2.90 0.35 7.71
N VAL A 64 -2.29 -0.69 8.26
CA VAL A 64 -1.31 -1.51 7.54
C VAL A 64 -2.03 -2.61 6.77
N ARG A 65 -1.69 -2.75 5.48
CA ARG A 65 -2.26 -3.73 4.56
C ARG A 65 -1.15 -4.43 3.79
N TYR A 66 -1.23 -5.74 3.71
CA TYR A 66 -0.37 -6.53 2.83
C TYR A 66 -1.19 -6.91 1.61
N VAL A 67 -0.73 -6.47 0.44
CA VAL A 67 -1.42 -6.73 -0.81
C VAL A 67 -0.48 -7.36 -1.82
N ARG A 68 -1.02 -8.33 -2.56
CA ARG A 68 -0.34 -8.93 -3.70
C ARG A 68 -0.81 -8.25 -4.97
N LEU A 69 0.13 -7.78 -5.79
CA LEU A 69 -0.13 -7.07 -7.02
C LEU A 69 -0.21 -8.03 -8.21
N PHE A 70 -1.14 -7.77 -9.10
CA PHE A 70 -1.33 -8.48 -10.36
C PHE A 70 -1.48 -7.49 -11.50
N ASN A 71 -0.88 -7.74 -12.66
CA ASN A 71 -1.03 -6.84 -13.80
C ASN A 71 -2.51 -6.87 -14.26
N LYS A 72 -3.10 -5.69 -14.51
CA LYS A 72 -4.47 -5.63 -15.09
C LYS A 72 -4.56 -6.27 -16.47
N ASN A 73 -3.46 -6.21 -17.23
CA ASN A 73 -3.38 -6.75 -18.58
C ASN A 73 -2.16 -7.68 -18.70
N LYS A 74 -2.38 -8.98 -18.48
CA LYS A 74 -1.71 -10.02 -19.27
C LYS A 74 -2.82 -10.83 -19.92
N ARG A 75 -3.30 -10.35 -21.06
CA ARG A 75 -3.82 -11.24 -22.10
C ARG A 75 -2.62 -11.80 -22.83
#